data_AF-A0A1B7W551-F1
#
_entry.id   AF-A0A1B7W551-F1
#
_cell.length_a   1.000
_cell.length_b   1.000
_cell.length_c   1.000
_cell.angle_alpha   90.00
_cell.angle_beta   90.00
_cell.angle_gamma   90.00
#
_symmetry.space_group_name_H-M   'P 1'
#
loop_
_entity.id
_entity.type
_entity.pdbx_description
1 polymer ?
#
loop_
_entity_poly.entity_id
_entity_poly.type
_entity_poly.pdbx_seq_one_letter_code
_entity_poly.pdbx_strand_id
1 'polypeptide(L)'
;MSNTDIYALFEQARQKPVNPFSLIPVISENEVWGDGDVVIPDLPGLNQHIDERIFDAITEVRQKYSPKIGIAIKGDRGTGKSHVIHRLWKKITQEGGSVFAYIGPYANPKRINSHVRFYLADSFTHQDSQGITQWQKLAAAAINTLKGSEFEDKYRSYIEKCNSPDKLRKYIVASQSKATL
;
A
#
# COMPACT_ATOMS: atom_id res chain seq x y z
N MET A 1 -0.32 -17.83 -30.89
CA MET A 1 0.23 -18.00 -29.52
C MET A 1 1.42 -18.92 -29.66
N SER A 2 2.66 -18.43 -29.48
CA SER A 2 3.85 -19.26 -29.70
C SER A 2 3.89 -20.36 -28.64
N ASN A 3 3.99 -21.59 -29.10
CA ASN A 3 4.15 -22.78 -28.27
C ASN A 3 5.58 -22.79 -27.76
N THR A 4 5.88 -21.91 -26.79
CA THR A 4 7.21 -21.84 -26.20
C THR A 4 7.36 -23.05 -25.31
N ASP A 5 8.22 -23.97 -25.74
CA ASP A 5 8.51 -25.21 -25.02
C ASP A 5 8.97 -24.89 -23.58
N ILE A 6 8.12 -25.23 -22.62
CA ILE A 6 8.29 -24.92 -21.20
C ILE A 6 9.59 -25.55 -20.67
N TYR A 7 10.01 -26.68 -21.25
CA TYR A 7 11.24 -27.36 -20.88
C TYR A 7 12.48 -26.62 -21.38
N ALA A 8 12.43 -26.02 -22.57
CA ALA A 8 13.52 -25.20 -23.10
C ALA A 8 13.74 -23.92 -22.28
N LEU A 9 12.65 -23.29 -21.83
CA LEU A 9 12.70 -22.14 -20.91
C LEU A 9 13.31 -22.52 -19.55
N PHE A 10 12.95 -23.69 -19.01
CA PHE A 10 13.51 -24.17 -17.74
C PHE A 10 15.01 -24.44 -17.83
N GLU A 11 15.49 -25.07 -18.91
CA GLU A 11 16.93 -25.31 -19.10
C GLU A 11 17.71 -23.99 -19.25
N GLN A 12 17.16 -23.00 -19.96
CA GLN A 12 17.77 -21.67 -20.03
C GLN A 12 17.84 -20.98 -18.67
N ALA A 13 16.81 -21.11 -17.84
CA ALA A 13 16.79 -20.56 -16.49
C ALA A 13 17.81 -21.25 -15.56
N ARG A 14 17.96 -22.57 -15.69
CA ARG A 14 18.92 -23.38 -14.91
C ARG A 14 20.38 -23.02 -15.17
N GLN A 15 20.70 -22.55 -16.38
CA GLN A 15 22.04 -22.12 -16.76
C GLN A 15 22.41 -20.71 -16.26
N LYS A 16 21.45 -19.94 -15.75
CA LYS A 16 21.75 -18.64 -15.13
C LYS A 16 22.42 -18.87 -13.76
N PRO A 17 23.48 -18.11 -13.42
CA PRO A 17 24.23 -18.29 -12.18
C PRO A 17 23.46 -17.91 -10.90
N VAL A 18 22.26 -17.35 -11.04
CA VAL A 18 21.40 -16.94 -9.92
C VAL A 18 20.33 -17.99 -9.73
N ASN A 19 20.35 -18.68 -8.59
CA ASN A 19 19.29 -19.62 -8.21
C ASN A 19 17.97 -18.83 -8.02
N PRO A 20 16.93 -19.06 -8.83
CA PRO A 20 15.65 -18.34 -8.68
C PRO A 20 14.92 -18.71 -7.38
N PHE A 21 15.32 -19.79 -6.72
CA PHE A 21 14.77 -20.27 -5.44
C PHE A 21 15.69 -19.95 -4.25
N SER A 22 16.74 -19.13 -4.40
CA SER A 22 17.53 -18.66 -3.25
C SER A 22 16.85 -17.53 -2.48
N LEU A 23 15.67 -17.09 -2.92
CA LEU A 23 14.83 -16.16 -2.18
C LEU A 23 14.31 -16.86 -0.92
N ILE A 24 14.31 -16.14 0.20
CA ILE A 24 13.92 -16.67 1.50
C ILE A 24 12.49 -17.28 1.36
N PRO A 25 12.27 -18.55 1.71
CA PRO A 25 11.03 -19.28 1.36
C PRO A 25 9.82 -18.90 2.23
N VAL A 26 10.05 -18.22 3.35
CA VAL A 26 9.01 -17.65 4.22
C VAL A 26 9.56 -16.36 4.80
N ILE A 27 9.11 -15.22 4.30
CA ILE A 27 9.61 -13.93 4.74
C ILE A 27 8.49 -13.15 5.47
N SER A 28 8.93 -12.33 6.42
CA SER A 28 8.14 -11.77 7.51
C SER A 28 7.23 -10.61 7.05
N GLU A 29 6.54 -9.98 8.01
CA GLU A 29 5.64 -8.82 7.81
C GLU A 29 6.19 -7.70 6.90
N ASN A 30 7.51 -7.59 6.77
CA ASN A 30 8.22 -6.64 5.89
C ASN A 30 7.94 -6.87 4.38
N GLU A 31 7.42 -8.05 4.00
CA GLU A 31 7.04 -8.37 2.62
C GLU A 31 5.90 -7.50 2.07
N VAL A 32 4.91 -7.19 2.90
CA VAL A 32 3.70 -6.51 2.41
C VAL A 32 4.09 -5.17 1.79
N TRP A 33 5.07 -4.49 2.37
CA TRP A 33 5.55 -3.18 1.95
C TRP A 33 6.72 -3.24 0.96
N GLY A 34 7.32 -4.42 0.75
CA GLY A 34 8.47 -4.56 -0.15
C GLY A 34 9.68 -3.73 0.29
N ASP A 35 9.83 -3.48 1.59
CA ASP A 35 10.95 -2.72 2.14
C ASP A 35 12.19 -3.61 2.27
N GLY A 36 13.34 -3.11 1.79
CA GLY A 36 14.64 -3.80 1.79
C GLY A 36 15.01 -4.46 0.45
N ASP A 37 16.12 -5.19 0.41
CA ASP A 37 16.61 -5.92 -0.79
C ASP A 37 15.73 -7.14 -1.19
N VAL A 38 14.55 -7.27 -0.60
CA VAL A 38 13.63 -8.40 -0.81
C VAL A 38 12.75 -8.12 -2.02
N VAL A 39 13.19 -8.59 -3.19
CA VAL A 39 12.37 -8.56 -4.40
C VAL A 39 11.29 -9.64 -4.31
N ILE A 40 10.04 -9.23 -4.10
CA ILE A 40 8.89 -10.12 -4.26
C ILE A 40 8.57 -10.18 -5.75
N PRO A 41 8.71 -11.35 -6.41
CA PRO A 41 8.33 -11.49 -7.81
C PRO A 41 6.83 -11.27 -7.94
N ASP A 42 6.45 -10.34 -8.84
CA ASP A 42 5.04 -10.10 -9.14
C ASP A 42 4.50 -11.23 -10.03
N LEU A 43 3.63 -12.05 -9.45
CA LEU A 43 2.99 -13.18 -10.11
C LEU A 43 1.49 -12.88 -10.30
N PRO A 44 1.09 -12.10 -11.33
CA PRO A 44 -0.29 -11.59 -11.45
C PRO A 44 -1.35 -12.70 -11.57
N GLY A 45 -1.00 -13.84 -12.17
CA GLY A 45 -1.91 -14.99 -12.30
C GLY A 45 -2.10 -15.79 -10.99
N LEU A 46 -1.17 -15.71 -10.03
CA LEU A 46 -1.30 -16.43 -8.77
C LEU A 46 -2.44 -15.81 -7.95
N ASN A 47 -3.46 -16.60 -7.59
CA ASN A 47 -4.61 -16.15 -6.80
C ASN A 47 -5.37 -14.94 -7.38
N GLN A 48 -5.34 -14.72 -8.71
CA GLN A 48 -5.98 -13.57 -9.37
C GLN A 48 -7.46 -13.36 -8.98
N HIS A 49 -8.21 -14.45 -8.83
CA HIS A 49 -9.62 -14.42 -8.42
C HIS A 49 -9.84 -13.70 -7.06
N ILE A 50 -8.83 -13.68 -6.19
CA ILE A 50 -8.88 -12.97 -4.90
C ILE A 50 -8.80 -11.47 -5.12
N ASP A 51 -7.88 -11.03 -5.98
CA ASP A 51 -7.75 -9.62 -6.35
C ASP A 51 -9.06 -9.09 -6.93
N GLU A 52 -9.61 -9.80 -7.93
CA GLU A 52 -10.89 -9.45 -8.56
C GLU A 52 -11.99 -9.27 -7.51
N ARG A 53 -12.13 -10.25 -6.61
CA ARG A 53 -13.15 -10.19 -5.56
C ARG A 53 -12.97 -9.01 -4.59
N ILE A 54 -11.72 -8.64 -4.30
CA ILE A 54 -11.42 -7.50 -3.43
C ILE A 54 -11.71 -6.18 -4.13
N PHE A 55 -11.37 -6.03 -5.41
CA PHE A 55 -11.67 -4.82 -6.18
C PHE A 55 -13.16 -4.64 -6.44
N ASP A 56 -13.91 -5.73 -6.62
CA ASP A 56 -15.37 -5.69 -6.65
C ASP A 56 -15.93 -5.13 -5.34
N ALA A 57 -15.43 -5.62 -4.19
CA ALA A 57 -15.85 -5.14 -2.88
C ALA A 57 -15.48 -3.65 -2.66
N ILE A 58 -14.30 -3.22 -3.08
CA ILE A 58 -13.91 -1.80 -3.03
C ILE A 58 -14.88 -0.95 -3.87
N THR A 59 -15.27 -1.43 -5.05
CA THR A 59 -16.21 -0.74 -5.94
C THR A 59 -17.60 -0.62 -5.30
N GLU A 60 -18.09 -1.71 -4.69
CA GLU A 60 -19.38 -1.74 -3.98
C GLU A 60 -19.42 -0.72 -2.82
N VAL A 61 -18.34 -0.64 -2.04
CA VAL A 61 -18.22 0.35 -0.96
C VAL A 61 -18.17 1.78 -1.50
N ARG A 62 -17.42 2.03 -2.58
CA ARG A 62 -17.35 3.35 -3.22
C ARG A 62 -18.70 3.80 -3.79
N GLN A 63 -19.50 2.86 -4.31
CA GLN A 63 -20.85 3.11 -4.81
C GLN A 63 -21.90 3.27 -3.69
N LYS A 64 -21.47 3.19 -2.41
CA LYS A 64 -22.31 3.31 -1.22
C LYS A 64 -23.40 2.23 -1.10
N TYR A 65 -23.24 1.11 -1.80
CA TYR A 65 -24.14 -0.04 -1.62
C TYR A 65 -23.97 -0.68 -0.24
N SER A 66 -22.73 -0.67 0.28
CA SER A 66 -22.38 -1.18 1.61
C SER A 66 -21.39 -0.23 2.30
N PRO A 67 -21.56 0.09 3.61
CA PRO A 67 -20.63 0.96 4.32
C PRO A 67 -19.29 0.28 4.67
N LYS A 68 -19.26 -1.07 4.67
CA LYS A 68 -18.06 -1.89 4.92
C LYS A 68 -18.28 -3.31 4.38
N ILE A 69 -17.20 -3.96 3.92
CA ILE A 69 -17.21 -5.35 3.48
C ILE A 69 -16.06 -6.09 4.15
N GLY A 70 -16.34 -7.28 4.67
CA GLY A 70 -15.33 -8.19 5.24
C GLY A 70 -15.07 -9.36 4.31
N ILE A 71 -13.79 -9.67 4.06
CA ILE A 71 -13.37 -10.79 3.22
C ILE A 71 -12.42 -11.67 4.03
N ALA A 72 -12.68 -12.98 4.04
CA ALA A 72 -11.81 -13.96 4.68
C ALA A 72 -11.08 -14.78 3.61
N ILE A 73 -9.76 -14.61 3.52
CA ILE A 73 -8.91 -15.40 2.63
C ILE A 73 -8.40 -16.62 3.39
N LYS A 74 -8.76 -17.82 2.93
CA LYS A 74 -8.32 -19.09 3.52
C LYS A 74 -7.34 -19.78 2.58
N GLY A 75 -6.30 -20.37 3.15
CA GLY A 75 -5.32 -21.16 2.40
C GLY A 75 -4.15 -21.56 3.28
N ASP A 76 -3.47 -22.63 2.89
CA ASP A 76 -2.35 -23.19 3.65
C ASP A 76 -1.12 -22.27 3.66
N ARG A 77 -0.15 -22.55 4.54
CA ARG A 77 1.12 -21.82 4.56
C ARG A 77 1.84 -21.98 3.21
N GLY A 78 2.36 -20.89 2.66
CA GLY A 78 3.07 -20.89 1.37
C GLY A 78 2.18 -20.76 0.13
N THR A 79 0.86 -20.62 0.27
CA THR A 79 -0.08 -20.44 -0.87
C THR A 79 -0.09 -19.05 -1.50
N GLY A 80 0.81 -18.14 -1.09
CA GLY A 80 0.91 -16.79 -1.66
C GLY A 80 -0.07 -15.76 -1.10
N LYS A 81 -0.56 -15.93 0.14
CA LYS A 81 -1.45 -14.93 0.79
C LYS A 81 -0.77 -13.58 0.98
N SER A 82 0.47 -13.54 1.49
CA SER A 82 1.23 -12.28 1.65
C SER A 82 1.48 -11.60 0.30
N HIS A 83 1.74 -12.39 -0.75
CA HIS A 83 1.92 -11.89 -2.11
C HIS A 83 0.66 -11.18 -2.64
N VAL A 84 -0.54 -11.74 -2.38
CA VAL A 84 -1.81 -11.06 -2.70
C VAL A 84 -1.92 -9.71 -1.97
N ILE A 85 -1.63 -9.68 -0.67
CA ILE A 85 -1.67 -8.44 0.14
C ILE A 85 -0.70 -7.38 -0.43
N HIS A 86 0.52 -7.78 -0.78
CA HIS A 86 1.51 -6.90 -1.41
C HIS A 86 1.04 -6.33 -2.75
N ARG A 87 0.47 -7.17 -3.63
CA ARG A 87 -0.10 -6.73 -4.91
C ARG A 87 -1.23 -5.74 -4.74
N LEU A 88 -2.15 -6.01 -3.81
CA LEU A 88 -3.24 -5.11 -3.48
C LEU A 88 -2.71 -3.76 -3.02
N TRP A 89 -1.74 -3.75 -2.12
CA TRP A 89 -1.10 -2.52 -1.66
C TRP A 89 -0.51 -1.72 -2.83
N LYS A 90 0.27 -2.36 -3.71
CA LYS A 90 0.83 -1.69 -4.90
C LYS A 90 -0.25 -1.10 -5.79
N LYS A 91 -1.29 -1.86 -6.11
CA LYS A 91 -2.36 -1.41 -7.00
C LYS A 91 -3.20 -0.28 -6.37
N ILE A 92 -3.57 -0.39 -5.10
CA ILE A 92 -4.27 0.67 -4.35
C ILE A 92 -3.44 1.96 -4.32
N THR A 93 -2.13 1.81 -4.10
CA THR A 93 -1.21 2.95 -4.03
C THR A 93 -1.03 3.64 -5.38
N GLN A 94 -1.03 2.88 -6.48
CA GLN A 94 -0.96 3.37 -7.86
C GLN A 94 -2.26 4.05 -8.31
N GLU A 95 -3.42 3.44 -8.04
CA GLU A 95 -4.73 4.04 -8.38
C GLU A 95 -4.99 5.32 -7.58
N GLY A 96 -4.47 5.39 -6.35
CA GLY A 96 -4.67 6.52 -5.45
C GLY A 96 -6.10 6.60 -4.90
N GLY A 97 -6.39 7.67 -4.16
CA GLY A 97 -7.73 7.91 -3.60
C GLY A 97 -8.13 6.97 -2.45
N SER A 98 -7.20 6.18 -1.91
CA SER A 98 -7.43 5.30 -0.78
C SER A 98 -6.15 5.12 0.03
N VAL A 99 -6.29 4.74 1.30
CA VAL A 99 -5.17 4.36 2.17
C VAL A 99 -5.23 2.86 2.44
N PHE A 100 -4.07 2.27 2.66
CA PHE A 100 -3.90 0.86 2.93
C PHE A 100 -3.20 0.65 4.27
N ALA A 101 -3.72 -0.24 5.10
CA ALA A 101 -3.12 -0.60 6.37
C ALA A 101 -3.03 -2.12 6.49
N TYR A 102 -1.87 -2.60 6.92
CA TYR A 102 -1.65 -4.00 7.24
C TYR A 102 -1.46 -4.15 8.75
N ILE A 103 -2.29 -4.99 9.37
CA ILE A 103 -2.22 -5.27 10.81
C ILE A 103 -1.74 -6.70 10.97
N GLY A 104 -0.48 -6.84 11.40
CA GLY A 104 0.11 -8.14 11.66
C GLY A 104 -0.52 -8.89 12.83
N PRO A 105 -0.20 -10.19 13.00
CA PRO A 105 -0.60 -10.99 14.15
C PRO A 105 -0.33 -10.28 15.48
N TYR A 106 -1.23 -10.45 16.45
CA TYR A 106 -1.11 -9.86 17.78
C TYR A 106 -0.80 -10.93 18.83
N ALA A 107 0.19 -10.66 19.69
CA ALA A 107 0.58 -11.59 20.75
C ALA A 107 -0.28 -11.48 22.02
N ASN A 108 -0.83 -10.30 22.30
CA ASN A 108 -1.58 -10.04 23.54
C ASN A 108 -2.99 -9.46 23.25
N PRO A 109 -4.06 -10.26 23.42
CA PRO A 109 -5.44 -9.82 23.19
C PRO A 109 -5.84 -8.60 24.03
N LYS A 110 -5.29 -8.45 25.25
CA LYS A 110 -5.62 -7.33 26.16
C LYS A 110 -5.15 -5.97 25.62
N ARG A 111 -4.31 -5.97 24.59
CA ARG A 111 -3.69 -4.77 23.98
C ARG A 111 -4.10 -4.57 22.51
N ILE A 112 -5.20 -5.18 22.07
CA ILE A 112 -5.64 -5.12 20.66
C ILE A 112 -5.79 -3.69 20.16
N ASN A 113 -6.36 -2.78 20.97
CA ASN A 113 -6.54 -1.38 20.58
C ASN A 113 -5.21 -0.66 20.35
N SER A 114 -4.21 -0.87 21.21
CA SER A 114 -2.87 -0.31 21.01
C SER A 114 -2.16 -0.95 19.83
N HIS A 115 -2.33 -2.26 19.62
CA HIS A 115 -1.74 -2.99 18.49
C HIS A 115 -2.27 -2.45 17.16
N VAL A 116 -3.59 -2.38 17.01
CA VAL A 116 -4.24 -1.84 15.81
C VAL A 116 -3.80 -0.40 15.54
N ARG A 117 -3.78 0.47 16.56
CA ARG A 117 -3.33 1.86 16.40
C ARG A 117 -1.88 1.97 15.96
N PHE A 118 -1.00 1.15 16.55
CA PHE A 118 0.41 1.13 16.19
C PHE A 118 0.58 0.74 14.71
N TYR A 119 0.05 -0.42 14.31
CA TYR A 119 0.20 -0.91 12.94
C TYR A 119 -0.50 -0.02 11.90
N LEU A 120 -1.60 0.64 12.27
CA LEU A 120 -2.24 1.62 11.39
C LEU A 120 -1.35 2.84 11.18
N ALA A 121 -0.77 3.38 12.24
CA ALA A 121 0.11 4.54 12.15
C ALA A 121 1.41 4.22 11.40
N ASP A 122 1.97 3.04 11.69
CA ASP A 122 3.17 2.49 11.05
C ASP A 122 2.95 2.25 9.55
N SER A 123 1.84 1.59 9.19
CA SER A 123 1.43 1.37 7.79
C SER A 123 1.46 2.65 6.94
N PHE A 124 1.07 3.78 7.54
CA PHE A 124 0.96 5.04 6.81
C PHE A 124 2.31 5.75 6.62
N THR A 125 3.37 5.26 7.25
CA THR A 125 4.74 5.74 7.06
C THR A 125 5.39 5.18 5.79
N HIS A 126 4.92 4.04 5.28
CA HIS A 126 5.45 3.45 4.04
C HIS A 126 5.23 4.39 2.85
N GLN A 127 6.26 4.46 2.02
CA GLN A 127 6.31 5.31 0.85
C GLN A 127 5.83 4.55 -0.38
N ASP A 128 5.21 5.27 -1.30
CA ASP A 128 4.94 4.75 -2.62
C ASP A 128 6.17 4.83 -3.55
N SER A 129 6.00 4.40 -4.80
CA SER A 129 7.03 4.51 -5.84
C SER A 129 7.52 5.94 -6.12
N GLN A 130 6.82 6.97 -5.63
CA GLN A 130 7.19 8.38 -5.78
C GLN A 130 7.83 8.96 -4.50
N GLY A 131 8.08 8.12 -3.47
CA GLY A 131 8.64 8.55 -2.20
C GLY A 131 7.65 9.30 -1.29
N ILE A 132 6.35 9.23 -1.60
CA ILE A 132 5.30 9.93 -0.86
C ILE A 132 4.69 8.97 0.15
N THR A 133 4.61 9.37 1.41
CA THR A 133 3.98 8.55 2.46
C THR A 133 2.46 8.62 2.37
N GLN A 134 1.77 7.58 2.87
CA GLN A 134 0.31 7.62 2.95
C GLN A 134 -0.20 8.73 3.88
N TRP A 135 0.57 9.09 4.92
CA TRP A 135 0.29 10.26 5.77
C TRP A 135 0.24 11.55 4.96
N GLN A 136 1.17 11.76 4.04
CA GLN A 136 1.19 12.94 3.17
C GLN A 136 0.00 12.93 2.21
N LYS A 137 -0.35 11.77 1.63
CA LYS A 137 -1.53 11.62 0.78
C LYS A 137 -2.83 11.95 1.54
N LEU A 138 -2.97 11.44 2.76
CA LEU A 138 -4.11 11.70 3.62
C LEU A 138 -4.21 13.19 3.99
N ALA A 139 -3.09 13.82 4.36
CA ALA A 139 -3.06 15.25 4.67
C ALA A 139 -3.45 16.10 3.44
N ALA A 140 -2.93 15.77 2.25
CA ALA A 140 -3.31 16.44 1.01
C ALA A 140 -4.79 16.27 0.68
N ALA A 141 -5.36 15.07 0.89
CA ALA A 141 -6.78 14.81 0.72
C ALA A 141 -7.63 15.65 1.70
N ALA A 142 -7.24 15.72 2.97
CA ALA A 142 -7.90 16.53 3.98
C ALA A 142 -7.83 18.04 3.69
N ILE A 143 -6.69 18.55 3.21
CA ILE A 143 -6.57 19.95 2.79
C ILE A 143 -7.47 20.23 1.58
N ASN A 144 -7.56 19.28 0.64
CA ASN A 144 -8.40 19.43 -0.54
C ASN A 144 -9.90 19.55 -0.21
N THR A 145 -10.38 18.99 0.92
CA THR A 145 -11.78 19.16 1.32
C THR A 145 -12.13 20.59 1.75
N LEU A 146 -11.12 21.44 2.00
CA LEU A 146 -11.32 22.85 2.33
C LEU A 146 -11.67 23.71 1.11
N LYS A 147 -11.45 23.22 -0.11
CA LYS A 147 -11.88 23.91 -1.35
C LYS A 147 -13.40 24.05 -1.36
N GLY A 148 -13.90 25.26 -1.61
CA GLY A 148 -15.32 25.59 -1.57
C GLY A 148 -15.91 25.72 -0.17
N SER A 149 -15.10 25.61 0.88
CA SER A 149 -15.52 25.90 2.27
C SER A 149 -15.22 27.35 2.65
N GLU A 150 -15.81 27.83 3.74
CA GLU A 150 -15.49 29.14 4.34
C GLU A 150 -14.01 29.29 4.73
N PHE A 151 -13.28 28.17 4.84
CA PHE A 151 -11.87 28.16 5.19
C PHE A 151 -10.94 28.22 3.97
N GLU A 152 -11.46 28.21 2.74
CA GLU A 152 -10.64 28.19 1.53
C GLU A 152 -9.65 29.36 1.51
N ASP A 153 -10.11 30.59 1.72
CA ASP A 153 -9.25 31.77 1.68
C ASP A 153 -8.14 31.72 2.73
N LYS A 154 -8.47 31.25 3.93
CA LYS A 154 -7.52 31.10 5.04
C LYS A 154 -6.42 30.08 4.72
N TYR A 155 -6.75 28.99 4.04
CA TYR A 155 -5.81 27.89 3.75
C TYR A 155 -5.39 27.82 2.27
N ARG A 156 -5.68 28.85 1.45
CA ARG A 156 -5.40 28.90 0.01
C ARG A 156 -3.97 28.50 -0.32
N SER A 157 -3.00 28.97 0.47
CA SER A 157 -1.58 28.64 0.31
C SER A 157 -1.26 27.15 0.47
N TYR A 158 -1.97 26.43 1.34
CA TYR A 158 -1.85 24.97 1.51
C TYR A 158 -2.56 24.23 0.37
N ILE A 159 -3.75 24.71 0.00
CA ILE A 159 -4.59 24.16 -1.07
C ILE A 159 -3.89 24.19 -2.43
N GLU A 160 -3.19 25.28 -2.77
CA GLU A 160 -2.44 25.38 -4.03
C GLU A 160 -1.22 24.45 -4.08
N LYS A 161 -0.70 24.05 -2.93
CA LYS A 161 0.53 23.26 -2.80
C LYS A 161 0.27 21.79 -2.51
N CYS A 162 -0.97 21.38 -2.22
CA CYS A 162 -1.30 20.01 -1.83
C CYS A 162 -1.02 18.99 -2.93
N ASN A 163 -1.02 19.41 -4.20
CA ASN A 163 -0.68 18.57 -5.35
C ASN A 163 0.83 18.48 -5.62
N SER A 164 1.66 19.09 -4.78
CA SER A 164 3.12 19.08 -4.89
C SER A 164 3.74 18.79 -3.51
N PRO A 165 4.01 17.51 -3.18
CA PRO A 165 4.47 17.07 -1.86
C PRO A 165 5.70 17.83 -1.37
N ASP A 166 6.69 18.08 -2.24
CA ASP A 166 7.91 18.81 -1.88
C ASP A 166 7.66 20.28 -1.55
N LYS A 167 6.78 20.93 -2.31
CA LYS A 167 6.42 22.33 -2.08
C LYS A 167 5.61 22.46 -0.79
N LEU A 168 4.68 21.53 -0.55
CA LEU A 168 3.90 21.48 0.67
C LEU A 168 4.80 21.25 1.89
N ARG A 169 5.74 20.30 1.81
CA ARG A 169 6.70 20.01 2.89
C ARG A 169 7.53 21.24 3.24
N LYS A 170 8.15 21.89 2.23
CA LYS A 170 8.95 23.12 2.46
C LYS A 170 8.12 24.23 3.09
N TYR A 171 6.87 24.38 2.64
CA TYR A 171 5.95 25.39 3.17
C TYR A 171 5.57 25.11 4.63
N ILE A 172 5.23 23.86 4.98
CA ILE A 172 4.90 23.46 6.35
C ILE A 172 6.07 23.75 7.29
N VAL A 173 7.28 23.32 6.93
CA VAL A 173 8.49 23.55 7.74
C VAL A 173 8.73 25.05 7.95
N ALA A 174 8.67 25.85 6.88
CA ALA A 174 8.85 27.30 6.97
C ALA A 174 7.75 28.00 7.80
N SER A 175 6.51 27.52 7.74
CA SER A 175 5.39 28.08 8.50
C SER A 175 5.49 27.77 10.00
N GLN A 176 6.01 26.60 10.37
CA GLN A 176 6.28 26.24 11.76
C GLN A 176 7.43 27.06 12.34
N SER A 177 8.51 27.28 11.58
CA SER A 177 9.63 28.12 12.03
C SER A 177 9.24 29.58 12.29
N LYS A 178 8.21 30.10 11.62
CA LYS A 178 7.66 31.45 11.84
C LYS A 178 6.74 31.58 13.05
N ALA A 179 6.19 30.47 13.55
CA ALA A 179 5.30 30.47 14.72
C ALA A 179 6.06 30.32 16.06
N THR A 180 7.35 29.95 16.00
CA THR A 180 8.22 29.74 17.17
C THR A 180 9.20 30.90 17.42
N LEU A 181 9.02 32.03 16.75
CA LEU A 181 9.75 33.30 16.91
C LEU A 181 8.74 34.42 17.20
#